data_AF-A0A1Q7SSJ0-F1
#
_entry.id   AF-A0A1Q7SSJ0-F1
#
_cell.length_a   1.000
_cell.length_b   1.000
_cell.length_c   1.000
_cell.angle_alpha   90.00
_cell.angle_beta   90.00
_cell.angle_gamma   90.00
#
_symmetry.space_group_name_H-M   'P 1'
#
loop_
_entity.id
_entity.type
_entity.pdbx_description
1 polymer ?
#
loop_
_entity_poly.entity_id
_entity_poly.type
_entity_poly.pdbx_seq_one_letter_code
_entity_poly.pdbx_strand_id
1 'polypeptide(L)'
;MQDHLFPTAAYVGGPSEVAYWAQVNALYPLFEMVPPAIVPRAGATIVEPKIAKILDKLGIPWDALAGDVEVAIRDTLTRFLPVDFPALFEKERAGWAESMKRIEAQVTAFDPSLRAAVETATGKVIHEGRALEKKLMQVWKRRHEETAQKIRRARASLFPRGALQERTFSVLGYAAEHGPPLIDEFRAKVREPGAHVLVTPGGTS
;
A
#
# COMPACT_ATOMS: atom_id res chain seq x y z
N MET A 1 -7.44 37.97 2.31
CA MET A 1 -6.36 38.98 2.50
C MET A 1 -5.32 38.91 1.39
N GLN A 2 -4.79 37.73 1.02
CA GLN A 2 -3.81 37.60 -0.09
C GLN A 2 -4.37 38.03 -1.46
N ASP A 3 -5.60 37.62 -1.81
CA ASP A 3 -6.24 37.97 -3.10
C ASP A 3 -6.68 39.44 -3.23
N HIS A 4 -6.60 40.22 -2.15
CA HIS A 4 -6.87 41.65 -2.18
C HIS A 4 -5.61 42.47 -2.50
N LEU A 5 -4.41 41.86 -2.34
CA LEU A 5 -3.11 42.49 -2.57
C LEU A 5 -2.49 42.11 -3.92
N PHE A 6 -2.87 40.96 -4.49
CA PHE A 6 -2.41 40.51 -5.79
C PHE A 6 -3.59 39.97 -6.62
N PRO A 7 -3.67 40.29 -7.93
CA PRO A 7 -4.65 39.68 -8.82
C PRO A 7 -4.29 38.20 -9.05
N THR A 8 -4.69 37.33 -8.13
CA THR A 8 -4.41 35.89 -8.17
C THR A 8 -5.27 35.23 -9.24
N ALA A 9 -4.70 34.92 -10.40
CA ALA A 9 -5.41 34.20 -11.46
C ALA A 9 -5.67 32.72 -11.07
N ALA A 10 -4.74 32.10 -10.36
CA ALA A 10 -4.85 30.71 -9.94
C ALA A 10 -4.15 30.45 -8.59
N TYR A 11 -4.75 29.60 -7.78
CA TYR A 11 -4.16 29.06 -6.56
C TYR A 11 -3.72 27.61 -6.81
N VAL A 12 -2.43 27.34 -6.61
CA VAL A 12 -1.84 26.00 -6.77
C VAL A 12 -1.69 25.35 -5.40
N GLY A 13 -2.43 24.27 -5.14
CA GLY A 13 -2.51 23.65 -3.81
C GLY A 13 -2.46 22.12 -3.84
N GLY A 14 -2.02 21.53 -2.72
CA GLY A 14 -2.12 20.10 -2.48
C GLY A 14 -3.56 19.64 -2.21
N PRO A 15 -3.84 18.33 -2.18
CA PRO A 15 -5.20 17.80 -2.03
C PRO A 15 -5.96 18.33 -0.80
N SER A 16 -5.26 18.48 0.34
CA SER A 16 -5.84 19.02 1.58
C SER A 16 -6.16 20.52 1.46
N GLU A 17 -5.37 21.28 0.72
CA GLU A 17 -5.59 22.71 0.49
C GLU A 17 -6.72 22.93 -0.50
N VAL A 18 -6.78 22.14 -1.59
CA VAL A 18 -7.89 22.15 -2.55
C VAL A 18 -9.23 21.86 -1.86
N ALA A 19 -9.27 20.88 -0.96
CA ALA A 19 -10.48 20.55 -0.20
C ALA A 19 -10.91 21.68 0.75
N TYR A 20 -9.95 22.35 1.38
CA TYR A 20 -10.23 23.54 2.20
C TYR A 20 -10.75 24.70 1.34
N TRP A 21 -10.16 24.94 0.17
CA TRP A 21 -10.59 25.98 -0.76
C TRP A 21 -12.00 25.78 -1.30
N ALA A 22 -12.45 24.54 -1.48
CA ALA A 22 -13.85 24.25 -1.81
C ALA A 22 -14.83 24.79 -0.75
N GLN A 23 -14.43 24.82 0.53
CA GLN A 23 -15.24 25.37 1.61
C GLN A 23 -15.22 26.91 1.65
N VAL A 24 -14.04 27.50 1.39
CA VAL A 24 -13.86 28.96 1.42
C VAL A 24 -14.46 29.65 0.19
N ASN A 25 -14.54 28.96 -0.96
CA ASN A 25 -15.15 29.50 -2.19
C ASN A 25 -16.56 30.05 -1.99
N ALA A 26 -17.35 29.49 -1.06
CA ALA A 26 -18.69 29.97 -0.74
C ALA A 26 -18.71 31.39 -0.12
N LEU A 27 -17.58 31.88 0.39
CA LEU A 27 -17.46 33.20 1.02
C LEU A 27 -17.10 34.31 0.02
N TYR A 28 -16.55 33.99 -1.16
CA TYR A 28 -16.13 34.99 -2.16
C TYR A 28 -17.25 35.92 -2.65
N PRO A 29 -18.47 35.42 -2.91
CA PRO A 29 -19.59 36.28 -3.28
C PRO A 29 -19.95 37.32 -2.20
N LEU A 30 -19.72 37.02 -0.91
CA LEU A 30 -20.00 37.96 0.18
C LEU A 30 -19.06 39.17 0.20
N PHE A 31 -17.92 39.08 -0.49
CA PHE A 31 -16.93 40.15 -0.60
C PHE A 31 -16.86 40.74 -2.02
N GLU A 32 -17.81 40.39 -2.90
CA GLU A 32 -17.85 40.83 -4.31
C GLU A 32 -16.55 40.51 -5.08
N MET A 33 -15.86 39.44 -4.70
CA MET A 33 -14.61 39.02 -5.34
C MET A 33 -14.81 37.77 -6.20
N VAL A 34 -14.04 37.68 -7.30
CA VAL A 34 -13.96 36.45 -8.11
C VAL A 34 -12.96 35.49 -7.46
N PRO A 35 -13.34 34.23 -7.18
CA PRO A 35 -12.40 33.26 -6.64
C PRO A 35 -11.31 32.89 -7.66
N PRO A 36 -10.07 32.68 -7.23
CA PRO A 36 -9.00 32.23 -8.12
C PRO A 36 -9.30 30.82 -8.65
N ALA A 37 -8.77 30.50 -9.84
CA ALA A 37 -8.83 29.12 -10.35
C ALA A 37 -8.06 28.18 -9.43
N ILE A 38 -8.68 27.10 -8.95
CA ILE A 38 -8.02 26.12 -8.08
C ILE A 38 -7.33 25.08 -8.96
N VAL A 39 -6.00 25.03 -8.89
CA VAL A 39 -5.17 24.13 -9.68
C VAL A 39 -4.46 23.15 -8.74
N PRO A 40 -4.67 21.83 -8.88
CA PRO A 40 -3.96 20.88 -8.04
C PRO A 40 -2.46 20.91 -8.38
N ARG A 41 -1.60 21.01 -7.36
CA ARG A 41 -0.16 20.88 -7.59
C ARG A 41 0.19 19.47 -8.03
N ALA A 42 1.19 19.34 -8.88
CA ALA A 42 1.78 18.04 -9.14
C ALA A 42 2.43 17.48 -7.87
N GLY A 43 2.31 16.17 -7.69
CA GLY A 43 3.03 15.40 -6.68
C GLY A 43 4.25 14.73 -7.29
N ALA A 44 5.26 14.47 -6.46
CA ALA A 44 6.40 13.70 -6.91
C ALA A 44 6.93 12.75 -5.83
N THR A 45 7.58 11.69 -6.28
CA THR A 45 8.33 10.78 -5.41
C THR A 45 9.67 10.47 -6.04
N ILE A 46 10.74 10.75 -5.29
CA ILE A 46 12.10 10.43 -5.66
C ILE A 46 12.32 8.95 -5.36
N VAL A 47 12.56 8.17 -6.40
CA VAL A 47 12.88 6.74 -6.33
C VAL A 47 14.37 6.59 -6.53
N GLU A 48 15.12 6.42 -5.45
CA GLU A 48 16.55 6.17 -5.55
C GLU A 48 16.86 4.91 -6.37
N PRO A 49 17.98 4.85 -7.14
CA PRO A 49 18.30 3.71 -8.00
C PRO A 49 18.32 2.36 -7.27
N LYS A 50 18.78 2.36 -6.00
CA LYS A 50 18.78 1.16 -5.15
C LYS A 50 17.37 0.67 -4.82
N ILE A 51 16.41 1.58 -4.65
CA ILE A 51 15.01 1.27 -4.37
C ILE A 51 14.32 0.81 -5.65
N ALA A 52 14.52 1.50 -6.78
CA ALA A 52 14.00 1.09 -8.08
C ALA A 52 14.40 -0.37 -8.40
N LYS A 53 15.70 -0.71 -8.27
CA LYS A 53 16.19 -2.08 -8.46
C LYS A 53 15.51 -3.11 -7.56
N ILE A 54 15.15 -2.75 -6.31
CA ILE A 54 14.42 -3.66 -5.41
C ILE A 54 12.99 -3.86 -5.90
N LEU A 55 12.30 -2.79 -6.27
CA LEU A 55 10.93 -2.84 -6.78
C LEU A 55 10.86 -3.67 -8.06
N ASP A 56 11.76 -3.42 -9.01
CA ASP A 56 11.83 -4.12 -10.29
C ASP A 56 12.13 -5.61 -10.08
N LYS A 57 13.14 -5.93 -9.27
CA LYS A 57 13.52 -7.33 -8.99
C LYS A 57 12.40 -8.13 -8.31
N LEU A 58 11.58 -7.47 -7.49
CA LEU A 58 10.47 -8.11 -6.77
C LEU A 58 9.12 -7.96 -7.49
N GLY A 59 9.08 -7.25 -8.63
CA GLY A 59 7.85 -6.93 -9.35
C GLY A 59 6.82 -6.26 -8.44
N ILE A 60 7.24 -5.26 -7.66
CA ILE A 60 6.37 -4.49 -6.76
C ILE A 60 6.17 -3.10 -7.38
N PRO A 61 4.94 -2.72 -7.76
CA PRO A 61 4.69 -1.35 -8.18
C PRO A 61 4.81 -0.41 -6.97
N TRP A 62 5.34 0.80 -7.17
CA TRP A 62 5.70 1.71 -6.08
C TRP A 62 4.49 2.05 -5.18
N ASP A 63 3.31 2.22 -5.76
CA ASP A 63 2.06 2.61 -5.12
C ASP A 63 1.44 1.48 -4.28
N ALA A 64 1.75 0.21 -4.59
CA ALA A 64 1.40 -0.91 -3.71
C ALA A 64 2.07 -0.80 -2.33
N LEU A 65 3.17 -0.05 -2.22
CA LEU A 65 3.80 0.25 -0.94
C LEU A 65 3.18 1.43 -0.21
N ALA A 66 2.11 2.08 -0.69
CA ALA A 66 1.42 3.16 0.01
C ALA A 66 0.61 2.63 1.21
N GLY A 67 0.00 1.45 1.05
CA GLY A 67 -0.84 0.80 2.06
C GLY A 67 -0.05 0.09 3.17
N ASP A 68 -0.63 -0.97 3.72
CA ASP A 68 0.06 -1.79 4.72
C ASP A 68 1.25 -2.55 4.09
N VAL A 69 2.44 -2.33 4.62
CA VAL A 69 3.67 -3.01 4.15
C VAL A 69 3.60 -4.50 4.31
N GLU A 70 2.88 -4.97 5.34
CA GLU A 70 2.78 -6.39 5.64
C GLU A 70 1.93 -7.12 4.61
N VAL A 71 0.96 -6.42 3.99
CA VAL A 71 0.22 -6.91 2.81
C VAL A 71 1.18 -7.06 1.63
N ALA A 72 1.95 -6.01 1.29
CA ALA A 72 2.90 -6.07 0.18
C ALA A 72 3.98 -7.15 0.36
N ILE A 73 4.48 -7.33 1.60
CA ILE A 73 5.43 -8.40 1.94
C ILE A 73 4.78 -9.77 1.73
N ARG A 74 3.59 -9.99 2.32
CA ARG A 74 2.89 -11.27 2.19
C ARG A 74 2.64 -11.61 0.72
N ASP A 75 2.04 -10.70 -0.04
CA ASP A 75 1.67 -10.95 -1.44
C ASP A 75 2.91 -11.17 -2.30
N THR A 76 4.01 -10.48 -2.01
CA THR A 76 5.31 -10.72 -2.66
C THR A 76 5.88 -12.09 -2.31
N LEU A 77 5.90 -12.47 -1.03
CA LEU A 77 6.46 -13.74 -0.60
C LEU A 77 5.61 -14.95 -1.00
N THR A 78 4.29 -14.79 -1.13
CA THR A 78 3.38 -15.82 -1.64
C THR A 78 3.71 -16.18 -3.09
N ARG A 79 4.09 -15.20 -3.94
CA ARG A 79 4.52 -15.44 -5.33
C ARG A 79 5.78 -16.31 -5.45
N PHE A 80 6.61 -16.36 -4.40
CA PHE A 80 7.83 -17.16 -4.36
C PHE A 80 7.65 -18.52 -3.69
N LEU A 81 6.44 -18.88 -3.27
CA LEU A 81 6.19 -20.16 -2.64
C LEU A 81 6.47 -21.32 -3.62
N PRO A 82 7.17 -22.38 -3.17
CA PRO A 82 7.39 -23.57 -4.00
C PRO A 82 6.10 -24.36 -4.23
N VAL A 83 5.15 -24.23 -3.31
CA VAL A 83 3.81 -24.83 -3.35
C VAL A 83 2.85 -23.76 -2.86
N ASP A 84 1.73 -23.57 -3.55
CA ASP A 84 0.66 -22.67 -3.11
C ASP A 84 -0.04 -23.25 -1.87
N PHE A 85 0.60 -23.07 -0.71
CA PHE A 85 0.10 -23.54 0.57
C PHE A 85 -1.28 -22.95 0.89
N PRO A 86 -1.56 -21.64 0.69
CA PRO A 86 -2.91 -21.12 0.86
C PRO A 86 -3.96 -21.90 0.08
N ALA A 87 -3.74 -22.15 -1.22
CA ALA A 87 -4.66 -22.94 -2.02
C ALA A 87 -4.77 -24.41 -1.55
N LEU A 88 -3.65 -25.03 -1.16
CA LEU A 88 -3.64 -26.38 -0.60
C LEU A 88 -4.48 -26.45 0.68
N PHE A 89 -4.23 -25.57 1.66
CA PHE A 89 -4.94 -25.57 2.93
C PHE A 89 -6.42 -25.24 2.76
N GLU A 90 -6.78 -24.40 1.79
CA GLU A 90 -8.18 -24.14 1.47
C GLU A 90 -8.89 -25.38 0.92
N LYS A 91 -8.25 -26.10 0.00
CA LYS A 91 -8.74 -27.37 -0.52
C LYS A 91 -8.90 -28.41 0.60
N GLU A 92 -7.88 -28.59 1.44
CA GLU A 92 -7.90 -29.58 2.51
C GLU A 92 -8.94 -29.26 3.58
N ARG A 93 -9.14 -27.97 3.92
CA ARG A 93 -10.23 -27.54 4.83
C ARG A 93 -11.61 -27.93 4.31
N ALA A 94 -11.86 -27.76 3.01
CA ALA A 94 -13.12 -28.20 2.41
C ALA A 94 -13.30 -29.72 2.57
N GLY A 95 -12.24 -30.50 2.32
CA GLY A 95 -12.25 -31.96 2.52
C GLY A 95 -12.45 -32.40 3.97
N TRP A 96 -11.86 -31.69 4.94
CA TRP A 96 -12.09 -31.93 6.37
C TRP A 96 -13.52 -31.61 6.76
N ALA A 97 -14.07 -30.47 6.31
CA ALA A 97 -15.45 -30.09 6.59
C ALA A 97 -16.44 -31.15 6.06
N GLU A 98 -16.20 -31.67 4.85
CA GLU A 98 -17.01 -32.74 4.29
C GLU A 98 -16.90 -34.06 5.07
N SER A 99 -15.68 -34.41 5.49
CA SER A 99 -15.43 -35.59 6.33
C SER A 99 -16.14 -35.49 7.67
N MET A 100 -16.10 -34.31 8.30
CA MET A 100 -16.80 -34.05 9.55
C MET A 100 -18.32 -34.08 9.40
N LYS A 101 -18.87 -33.60 8.27
CA LYS A 101 -20.31 -33.74 7.97
C LYS A 101 -20.74 -35.22 7.87
N ARG A 102 -19.92 -36.07 7.23
CA ARG A 102 -20.20 -37.52 7.17
C ARG A 102 -20.18 -38.16 8.56
N ILE A 103 -19.25 -37.74 9.42
CA ILE A 103 -19.19 -38.19 10.81
C ILE A 103 -20.42 -37.70 11.58
N GLU A 104 -20.80 -36.43 11.46
CA GLU A 104 -22.00 -35.86 12.11
C GLU A 104 -23.25 -36.66 11.76
N ALA A 105 -23.46 -36.98 10.47
CA ALA A 105 -24.61 -37.75 10.02
C ALA A 105 -24.68 -39.14 10.68
N GLN A 106 -23.56 -39.87 10.75
CA GLN A 106 -23.53 -41.22 11.35
C GLN A 106 -23.66 -41.17 12.87
N VAL A 107 -22.98 -40.22 13.53
CA VAL A 107 -23.02 -40.08 15.00
C VAL A 107 -24.39 -39.63 15.48
N THR A 108 -25.03 -38.68 14.80
CA THR A 108 -26.37 -38.21 15.17
C THR A 108 -27.47 -39.20 14.85
N ALA A 109 -27.28 -40.05 13.83
CA ALA A 109 -28.16 -41.20 13.59
C ALA A 109 -28.06 -42.26 14.70
N PHE A 110 -26.88 -42.41 15.32
CA PHE A 110 -26.68 -43.30 16.46
C PHE A 110 -27.25 -42.69 17.76
N ASP A 111 -26.90 -41.44 18.07
CA ASP A 111 -27.40 -40.70 19.24
C ASP A 111 -27.46 -39.19 18.93
N PRO A 112 -28.66 -38.58 18.83
CA PRO A 112 -28.81 -37.16 18.57
C PRO A 112 -28.16 -36.24 19.61
N SER A 113 -27.98 -36.69 20.85
CA SER A 113 -27.37 -35.88 21.91
C SER A 113 -25.89 -35.56 21.66
N LEU A 114 -25.23 -36.33 20.79
CA LEU A 114 -23.81 -36.17 20.44
C LEU A 114 -23.55 -35.06 19.41
N ARG A 115 -24.58 -34.43 18.84
CA ARG A 115 -24.43 -33.39 17.81
C ARG A 115 -23.45 -32.27 18.21
N ALA A 116 -23.63 -31.71 19.41
CA ALA A 116 -22.79 -30.62 19.92
C ALA A 116 -21.31 -31.04 20.07
N ALA A 117 -21.06 -32.31 20.40
CA ALA A 117 -19.71 -32.84 20.50
C ALA A 117 -19.02 -32.90 19.12
N VAL A 118 -19.76 -33.32 18.07
CA VAL A 118 -19.23 -33.36 16.70
C VAL A 118 -19.00 -31.96 16.13
N GLU A 119 -19.92 -31.02 16.37
CA GLU A 119 -19.75 -29.61 15.96
C GLU A 119 -18.49 -29.00 16.62
N THR A 120 -18.29 -29.26 17.91
CA THR A 120 -17.09 -28.83 18.64
C THR A 120 -15.83 -29.46 18.06
N ALA A 121 -15.84 -30.76 17.77
CA ALA A 121 -14.71 -31.44 17.15
C ALA A 121 -14.40 -30.88 15.75
N THR A 122 -15.44 -30.57 14.97
CA THR A 122 -15.32 -29.96 13.64
C THR A 122 -14.65 -28.60 13.72
N GLY A 123 -15.10 -27.75 14.64
CA GLY A 123 -14.49 -26.46 14.91
C GLY A 123 -13.01 -26.57 15.24
N LYS A 124 -12.62 -27.55 16.08
CA LYS A 124 -11.21 -27.81 16.42
C LYS A 124 -10.38 -28.23 15.22
N VAL A 125 -10.84 -29.17 14.40
CA VAL A 125 -10.10 -29.62 13.19
C VAL A 125 -9.84 -28.45 12.24
N ILE A 126 -10.87 -27.64 11.96
CA ILE A 126 -10.71 -26.48 11.08
C ILE A 126 -9.79 -25.42 11.70
N HIS A 127 -9.89 -25.20 13.01
CA HIS A 127 -9.03 -24.27 13.74
C HIS A 127 -7.56 -24.68 13.67
N GLU A 128 -7.24 -25.93 13.98
CA GLU A 128 -5.87 -26.45 13.95
C GLU A 128 -5.27 -26.39 12.54
N GLY A 129 -6.08 -26.67 11.51
CA GLY A 129 -5.68 -26.50 10.11
C GLY A 129 -5.28 -25.06 9.77
N ARG A 130 -6.08 -24.06 10.20
CA ARG A 130 -5.75 -22.64 10.04
C ARG A 130 -4.51 -22.25 10.84
N ALA A 131 -4.34 -22.78 12.04
CA ALA A 131 -3.18 -22.51 12.88
C ALA A 131 -1.89 -23.04 12.23
N LEU A 132 -1.95 -24.22 11.63
CA LEU A 132 -0.83 -24.81 10.90
C LEU A 132 -0.46 -23.99 9.65
N GLU A 133 -1.44 -23.61 8.83
CA GLU A 133 -1.22 -22.73 7.67
C GLU A 133 -0.55 -21.41 8.11
N LYS A 134 -1.09 -20.76 9.14
CA LYS A 134 -0.54 -19.51 9.67
C LYS A 134 0.92 -19.69 10.12
N LYS A 135 1.22 -20.76 10.86
CA LYS A 135 2.58 -21.07 11.32
C LYS A 135 3.53 -21.33 10.15
N LEU A 136 3.08 -22.03 9.12
CA LEU A 136 3.84 -22.27 7.91
C LEU A 136 4.19 -20.96 7.19
N MET A 137 3.20 -20.09 6.99
CA MET A 137 3.40 -18.78 6.36
C MET A 137 4.32 -17.87 7.20
N GLN A 138 4.25 -17.94 8.54
CA GLN A 138 5.18 -17.23 9.42
C GLN A 138 6.61 -17.75 9.27
N VAL A 139 6.81 -19.07 9.20
CA VAL A 139 8.14 -19.66 8.98
C VAL A 139 8.67 -19.29 7.60
N TRP A 140 7.82 -19.31 6.58
CA TRP A 140 8.17 -18.89 5.22
C TRP A 140 8.65 -17.43 5.19
N LYS A 141 7.87 -16.53 5.81
CA LYS A 141 8.24 -15.12 5.94
C LYS A 141 9.58 -14.96 6.67
N ARG A 142 9.76 -15.65 7.81
CA ARG A 142 11.01 -15.60 8.58
C ARG A 142 12.23 -16.08 7.79
N ARG A 143 12.08 -17.10 6.94
CA ARG A 143 13.15 -17.56 6.03
C ARG A 143 13.51 -16.51 4.97
N HIS A 144 12.57 -15.62 4.65
CA HIS A 144 12.73 -14.54 3.67
C HIS A 144 12.77 -13.16 4.32
N GLU A 145 13.23 -13.08 5.57
CA GLU A 145 13.23 -11.83 6.34
C GLU A 145 14.09 -10.75 5.68
N GLU A 146 15.17 -11.13 4.98
CA GLU A 146 15.97 -10.18 4.21
C GLU A 146 15.17 -9.50 3.09
N THR A 147 14.36 -10.27 2.37
CA THR A 147 13.46 -9.74 1.33
C THR A 147 12.39 -8.86 1.96
N ALA A 148 11.78 -9.32 3.06
CA ALA A 148 10.82 -8.52 3.81
C ALA A 148 11.43 -7.18 4.26
N GLN A 149 12.68 -7.19 4.73
CA GLN A 149 13.37 -5.98 5.18
C GLN A 149 13.72 -5.03 4.02
N LYS A 150 14.05 -5.56 2.84
CA LYS A 150 14.22 -4.74 1.62
C LYS A 150 12.92 -4.02 1.26
N ILE A 151 11.79 -4.71 1.33
CA ILE A 151 10.46 -4.11 1.09
C ILE A 151 10.15 -3.02 2.13
N ARG A 152 10.41 -3.28 3.42
CA ARG A 152 10.21 -2.26 4.48
C ARG A 152 11.08 -1.03 4.28
N ARG A 153 12.33 -1.20 3.87
CA ARG A 153 13.23 -0.07 3.56
C ARG A 153 12.74 0.71 2.33
N ALA A 154 12.28 0.02 1.29
CA ALA A 154 11.67 0.66 0.13
C ALA A 154 10.44 1.50 0.54
N ARG A 155 9.53 0.93 1.34
CA ARG A 155 8.39 1.70 1.88
C ARG A 155 8.85 2.89 2.73
N ALA A 156 9.83 2.72 3.61
CA ALA A 156 10.29 3.82 4.45
C ALA A 156 10.90 4.98 3.65
N SER A 157 11.47 4.70 2.47
CA SER A 157 11.98 5.71 1.53
C SER A 157 10.86 6.39 0.75
N LEU A 158 9.86 5.64 0.26
CA LEU A 158 8.79 6.16 -0.61
C LEU A 158 7.60 6.73 0.17
N PHE A 159 7.29 6.15 1.33
CA PHE A 159 6.19 6.52 2.22
C PHE A 159 6.68 6.65 3.67
N PRO A 160 7.61 7.58 3.94
CA PRO A 160 8.12 7.80 5.29
C PRO A 160 6.97 8.09 6.26
N ARG A 161 6.98 7.39 7.41
CA ARG A 161 5.92 7.45 8.42
C ARG A 161 4.51 7.15 7.87
N GLY A 162 4.42 6.43 6.74
CA GLY A 162 3.14 6.09 6.09
C GLY A 162 2.49 7.24 5.31
N ALA A 163 3.18 8.37 5.14
CA ALA A 163 2.72 9.51 4.34
C ALA A 163 3.54 9.64 3.05
N LEU A 164 3.05 10.43 2.08
CA LEU A 164 3.80 10.75 0.87
C LEU A 164 5.19 11.31 1.18
N GLN A 165 6.19 10.91 0.41
CA GLN A 165 7.59 11.33 0.58
C GLN A 165 7.76 12.85 0.68
N GLU A 166 7.17 13.59 -0.26
CA GLU A 166 7.20 15.05 -0.35
C GLU A 166 6.59 15.78 0.87
N ARG A 167 5.79 15.09 1.70
CA ARG A 167 5.23 15.66 2.93
C ARG A 167 6.14 15.49 4.14
N THR A 168 7.22 14.70 4.02
CA THR A 168 8.10 14.36 5.13
C THR A 168 9.55 14.73 4.84
N PHE A 169 10.03 14.51 3.62
CA PHE A 169 11.40 14.81 3.23
C PHE A 169 11.47 16.09 2.42
N SER A 170 12.54 16.87 2.67
CA SER A 170 12.87 18.04 1.86
C SER A 170 13.61 17.62 0.60
N VAL A 171 13.20 18.19 -0.54
CA VAL A 171 13.91 18.02 -1.83
C VAL A 171 15.36 18.49 -1.75
N LEU A 172 15.68 19.43 -0.85
CA LEU A 172 17.04 19.97 -0.69
C LEU A 172 18.07 18.91 -0.30
N GLY A 173 17.67 17.92 0.50
CA GLY A 173 18.57 16.82 0.88
C GLY A 173 18.98 16.00 -0.34
N TYR A 174 18.02 15.65 -1.19
CA TYR A 174 18.27 14.93 -2.44
C TYR A 174 19.02 15.79 -3.47
N ALA A 175 18.74 17.09 -3.54
CA ALA A 175 19.46 18.00 -4.42
C ALA A 175 20.94 18.17 -4.00
N ALA A 176 21.22 18.19 -2.70
CA ALA A 176 22.59 18.20 -2.19
C ALA A 176 23.35 16.90 -2.52
N GLU A 177 22.67 15.76 -2.50
CA GLU A 177 23.26 14.44 -2.80
C GLU A 177 23.45 14.21 -4.31
N HIS A 178 22.48 14.61 -5.14
CA HIS A 178 22.43 14.26 -6.57
C HIS A 178 22.73 15.43 -7.51
N GLY A 179 22.84 16.64 -7.00
CA GLY A 179 23.19 17.83 -7.75
C GLY A 179 22.14 18.29 -8.78
N PRO A 180 22.52 19.19 -9.71
CA PRO A 180 21.64 19.75 -10.73
C PRO A 180 20.86 18.74 -11.59
N PRO A 181 21.39 17.55 -11.96
CA PRO A 181 20.65 16.59 -12.79
C PRO A 181 19.29 16.16 -12.20
N LEU A 182 19.16 16.11 -10.87
CA LEU A 182 17.88 15.81 -10.24
C LEU A 182 16.83 16.89 -10.56
N ILE A 183 17.23 18.15 -10.56
CA ILE A 183 16.34 19.27 -10.85
C ILE A 183 15.89 19.23 -12.31
N ASP A 184 16.78 18.85 -13.22
CA ASP A 184 16.45 18.68 -14.63
C ASP A 184 15.43 17.56 -14.84
N GLU A 185 15.57 16.44 -14.13
CA GLU A 185 14.58 15.35 -14.12
C GLU A 185 13.21 15.81 -13.60
N PHE A 186 13.18 16.59 -12.52
CA PHE A 186 11.95 17.20 -12.02
C PHE A 186 11.29 18.10 -13.07
N ARG A 187 12.06 18.98 -13.72
CA ARG A 187 11.55 19.87 -14.78
C ARG A 187 11.03 19.08 -15.99
N ALA A 188 11.68 17.97 -16.33
CA ALA A 188 11.29 17.15 -17.46
C ALA A 188 9.98 16.41 -17.21
N LYS A 189 9.76 15.92 -15.98
CA LYS A 189 8.63 15.04 -15.63
C LYS A 189 7.42 15.78 -15.07
N VAL A 190 7.61 16.84 -14.28
CA VAL A 190 6.52 17.61 -13.67
C VAL A 190 5.96 18.60 -14.71
N ARG A 191 5.04 18.12 -15.55
CA ARG A 191 4.42 18.92 -16.63
C ARG A 191 2.94 19.22 -16.42
N GLU A 192 2.22 18.29 -15.81
CA GLU A 192 0.76 18.35 -15.69
C GLU A 192 0.34 18.63 -14.24
N PRO A 193 -0.50 19.65 -14.00
CA PRO A 193 -1.12 19.86 -12.69
C PRO A 193 -1.86 18.61 -12.20
N GLY A 194 -1.74 18.31 -10.91
CA GLY A 194 -2.40 17.17 -10.26
C GLY A 194 -1.81 15.79 -10.58
N ALA A 195 -0.87 15.67 -11.51
CA ALA A 195 -0.20 14.39 -11.78
C ALA A 195 0.77 14.03 -10.64
N HIS A 196 0.96 12.72 -10.38
CA HIS A 196 2.00 12.23 -9.48
C HIS A 196 3.10 11.53 -10.26
N VAL A 197 4.33 12.05 -10.20
CA VAL A 197 5.44 11.55 -11.03
C VAL A 197 6.53 10.89 -10.21
N LEU A 198 7.15 9.86 -10.79
CA LEU A 198 8.34 9.21 -10.23
C LEU A 198 9.60 9.80 -10.84
N VAL A 199 10.50 10.25 -9.98
CA VAL A 199 11.77 10.88 -10.35
C VAL A 199 12.91 10.00 -9.88
N THR A 200 13.82 9.60 -10.77
CA THR A 200 14.97 8.77 -10.40
C THR A 200 16.26 9.57 -10.58
N PRO A 201 17.01 9.82 -9.50
CA PRO A 201 18.28 10.53 -9.59
C PRO A 201 19.28 9.76 -10.45
N GLY A 202 19.90 10.44 -11.43
CA GLY A 202 20.92 9.85 -12.29
C GLY A 202 20.39 8.91 -13.38
N GLY A 203 19.10 8.97 -13.69
CA GLY A 203 18.56 8.31 -14.88
C GLY A 203 19.04 9.02 -16.14
N THR A 204 19.94 8.40 -16.90
CA THR A 204 19.97 8.62 -18.34
C THR A 204 18.62 8.17 -18.89
N SER A 205 18.03 9.04 -19.72
CA SER A 205 16.86 8.76 -20.56
C SER A 205 16.97 7.43 -21.33
#